data_AF-A0A918E6F4-F1
#
_entry.id   AF-A0A918E6F4-F1
#
_cell.length_a   1.000
_cell.length_b   1.000
_cell.length_c   1.000
_cell.angle_alpha   90.00
_cell.angle_beta   90.00
_cell.angle_gamma   90.00
#
_symmetry.space_group_name_H-M   'P 1'
#
loop_
_entity.id
_entity.type
_entity.pdbx_description
1 polymer ?
#
loop_
_entity_poly.entity_id
_entity_poly.type
_entity_poly.pdbx_seq_one_letter_code
_entity_poly.pdbx_strand_id
1 'polypeptide(L)'
;MNTQVAAEIAEEYLARWRRLAVYSELAVMEENGDKDWENVVGRNGEEHKVLMYVLPEADDCLRMVVAVNDTRLRSAVTPLTRDAIMRPDGAYVE
;
A
#
# COMPACT_ATOMS: atom_id res chain seq x y z
N MET A 1 -4.95 15.64 7.21
CA MET A 1 -4.16 14.42 7.44
C MET A 1 -3.21 14.62 8.59
N ASN A 2 -3.47 13.90 9.68
CA ASN A 2 -2.45 13.63 10.69
C ASN A 2 -1.41 12.70 10.04
N THR A 3 -0.36 13.31 9.48
CA THR A 3 0.66 12.65 8.67
C THR A 3 1.38 11.55 9.43
N GLN A 4 1.52 11.66 10.75
CA GLN A 4 2.17 10.64 11.57
C GLN A 4 1.32 9.37 11.67
N VAL A 5 0.02 9.49 11.95
CA VAL A 5 -0.88 8.32 12.07
C VAL A 5 -1.05 7.64 10.71
N ALA A 6 -1.19 8.42 9.64
CA ALA A 6 -1.24 7.87 8.28
C ALA A 6 0.06 7.15 7.90
N ALA A 7 1.23 7.66 8.31
CA ALA A 7 2.52 7.02 8.08
C ALA A 7 2.62 5.67 8.80
N GLU A 8 2.23 5.63 10.07
CA GLU A 8 2.25 4.40 10.88
C GLU A 8 1.33 3.33 10.27
N ILE A 9 0.12 3.70 9.85
CA ILE A 9 -0.80 2.79 9.16
C ILE A 9 -0.17 2.29 7.86
N ALA A 10 0.37 3.19 7.03
CA ALA A 10 0.98 2.80 5.75
C ALA A 10 2.16 1.84 5.94
N GLU A 11 3.00 2.09 6.95
CA GLU A 11 4.15 1.25 7.30
C GLU A 11 3.74 -0.11 7.86
N GLU A 12 2.72 -0.17 8.72
CA GLU A 12 2.18 -1.43 9.25
C GLU A 12 1.62 -2.31 8.14
N TYR A 13 0.82 -1.72 7.25
CA TYR A 13 0.24 -2.42 6.11
C TYR A 13 1.33 -2.90 5.14
N LEU A 14 2.29 -2.05 4.79
CA LEU A 14 3.39 -2.44 3.92
C LEU A 14 4.23 -3.56 4.56
N ALA A 15 4.50 -3.49 5.87
CA ALA A 15 5.23 -4.54 6.58
C ALA A 15 4.45 -5.85 6.68
N ARG A 16 3.11 -5.80 6.78
CA ARG A 16 2.26 -6.98 6.70
C ARG A 16 2.31 -7.58 5.30
N TRP A 17 2.19 -6.76 4.27
CA TRP A 17 2.21 -7.21 2.88
C TRP A 17 3.57 -7.81 2.53
N ARG A 18 4.67 -7.19 3.00
CA ARG A 18 6.03 -7.73 2.86
C ARG A 18 6.20 -9.16 3.39
N ARG A 19 5.46 -9.50 4.45
CA ARG A 19 5.54 -10.81 5.12
C ARG A 19 4.66 -11.88 4.47
N LEU A 20 3.59 -11.49 3.78
CA LEU A 20 2.54 -12.40 3.34
C LEU A 20 2.44 -12.52 1.82
N ALA A 21 2.87 -11.50 1.08
CA ALA A 21 2.68 -11.46 -0.35
C ALA A 21 3.59 -12.46 -1.08
N VAL A 22 3.02 -13.11 -2.09
CA VAL A 22 3.74 -14.01 -3.01
C VAL A 22 3.79 -13.35 -4.38
N TYR A 23 4.96 -13.33 -5.01
CA TYR A 23 5.18 -12.65 -6.30
C TYR A 23 4.13 -13.02 -7.35
N SER A 24 3.82 -14.30 -7.52
CA SER A 24 2.84 -14.77 -8.52
C SER A 24 1.43 -14.24 -8.27
N GLU A 25 1.03 -14.06 -7.00
CA GLU A 25 -0.27 -13.51 -6.66
C GLU A 25 -0.31 -12.00 -6.95
N LEU A 26 0.77 -11.30 -6.62
CA LEU A 26 0.91 -9.88 -6.94
C LEU A 26 0.96 -9.62 -8.45
N ALA A 27 1.57 -10.51 -9.22
CA ALA A 27 1.61 -10.41 -10.68
C ALA A 27 0.21 -10.52 -11.28
N VAL A 28 -0.62 -11.44 -10.78
CA VAL A 28 -2.03 -11.55 -11.19
C VAL A 28 -2.81 -10.30 -10.79
N MET A 29 -2.58 -9.77 -9.58
CA MET A 29 -3.19 -8.53 -9.11
C MET A 29 -2.83 -7.35 -10.02
N GLU A 30 -1.57 -7.24 -10.44
CA GLU A 30 -1.09 -6.22 -11.38
C GLU A 30 -1.74 -6.36 -12.76
N GLU A 31 -1.72 -7.56 -13.34
CA GLU A 31 -2.30 -7.85 -14.66
C GLU A 31 -3.79 -7.50 -14.72
N ASN A 32 -4.53 -7.80 -13.66
CA ASN A 32 -5.96 -7.48 -13.56
C ASN A 32 -6.23 -6.01 -13.22
N GLY A 33 -5.22 -5.26 -12.77
CA GLY A 33 -5.37 -3.91 -12.22
C GLY A 33 -6.19 -3.88 -10.93
N ASP A 34 -6.15 -4.98 -10.16
CA ASP A 34 -6.90 -5.15 -8.93
C ASP A 34 -6.38 -4.21 -7.82
N LYS A 35 -7.30 -3.78 -6.97
CA LYS A 35 -7.02 -2.83 -5.88
C LYS A 35 -7.80 -3.21 -4.64
N ASP A 36 -7.11 -3.31 -3.52
CA ASP A 36 -7.72 -3.60 -2.23
C ASP A 36 -7.89 -2.31 -1.43
N TRP A 37 -9.07 -2.18 -0.81
CA TRP A 37 -9.43 -1.03 0.01
C TRP A 37 -9.87 -1.48 1.40
N GLU A 38 -9.43 -0.74 2.42
CA GLU A 38 -9.85 -0.98 3.79
C GLU A 38 -10.12 0.36 4.49
N ASN A 39 -11.16 0.40 5.34
CA ASN A 39 -11.38 1.52 6.24
C ASN A 39 -10.87 1.12 7.63
N VAL A 40 -10.01 1.95 8.21
CA VAL A 40 -9.38 1.69 9.51
C VAL A 40 -9.56 2.90 10.42
N VAL A 41 -9.58 2.67 11.73
CA VAL A 41 -9.60 3.74 12.73
C VAL A 41 -8.18 3.87 13.27
N GLY A 42 -7.56 5.03 13.06
CA GLY A 42 -6.23 5.33 13.57
C GLY A 42 -6.24 5.49 15.10
N ARG A 43 -5.05 5.48 15.71
CA ARG A 43 -4.91 5.65 17.17
C ARG A 43 -5.41 7.02 17.69
N ASN A 44 -5.56 7.99 16.80
CA ASN A 44 -6.18 9.30 17.04
C ASN A 44 -7.72 9.23 17.09
N GLY A 45 -8.33 8.07 16.84
CA GLY A 45 -9.78 7.89 16.73
C GLY A 45 -10.38 8.41 15.42
N GLU A 46 -9.54 8.77 14.43
CA GLU A 46 -10.00 9.22 13.13
C GLU A 46 -10.03 8.06 12.13
N GLU A 47 -11.01 8.09 11.23
CA GLU A 47 -11.12 7.12 10.16
C GLU A 47 -10.17 7.44 9.00
N HIS A 48 -9.45 6.43 8.55
CA HIS A 48 -8.56 6.46 7.41
C HIS A 48 -8.99 5.41 6.39
N LYS A 49 -8.77 5.72 5.11
CA LYS A 49 -8.95 4.79 4.00
C LYS A 49 -7.57 4.35 3.51
N VAL A 50 -7.33 3.06 3.54
CA VAL A 50 -6.13 2.41 3.02
C VAL A 50 -6.45 1.86 1.64
N LEU A 51 -5.54 2.10 0.69
CA LEU A 51 -5.55 1.54 -0.65
C LEU A 51 -4.25 0.75 -0.85
N MET A 52 -4.37 -0.50 -1.28
CA MET A 52 -3.25 -1.36 -1.65
C MET A 52 -3.38 -1.74 -3.11
N TYR A 53 -2.29 -1.62 -3.86
CA TYR A 53 -2.23 -1.97 -5.26
C TYR A 53 -0.80 -2.27 -5.69
N VAL A 54 -0.67 -2.95 -6.83
CA VAL A 54 0.62 -3.30 -7.43
C VAL A 54 0.77 -2.55 -8.74
N LEU A 55 1.99 -2.12 -9.03
CA LEU A 55 2.38 -1.55 -10.31
C LEU A 55 3.56 -2.35 -10.89
N PRO A 56 3.67 -2.44 -12.22
CA PRO A 56 4.85 -3.00 -12.84
C PRO A 56 6.06 -2.07 -12.59
N GLU A 57 7.23 -2.67 -12.40
CA GLU A 57 8.51 -2.01 -12.22
C GLU A 57 9.54 -2.61 -13.20
N ALA A 58 10.69 -1.95 -13.37
CA ALA A 58 11.77 -2.47 -14.21
C ALA A 58 12.20 -3.91 -13.84
N ASP A 59 12.76 -4.63 -14.81
CA ASP A 59 13.31 -5.98 -14.64
C ASP A 59 12.32 -7.00 -14.05
N ASP A 60 11.08 -6.96 -14.53
CA ASP A 60 9.96 -7.77 -14.03
C ASP A 60 9.77 -7.66 -12.51
N CYS A 61 10.17 -6.54 -11.90
CA CYS A 61 9.87 -6.31 -10.51
C CYS A 61 8.43 -5.80 -10.36
N LEU A 62 7.87 -5.97 -9.17
CA LEU A 62 6.55 -5.47 -8.80
C LEU A 62 6.68 -4.45 -7.69
N ARG A 63 6.12 -3.26 -7.90
CA ARG A 63 6.02 -2.23 -6.87
C ARG A 63 4.70 -2.37 -6.12
N MET A 64 4.79 -2.77 -4.86
CA MET A 64 3.70 -2.81 -3.91
C MET A 64 3.50 -1.42 -3.32
N VAL A 65 2.31 -0.84 -3.48
CA VAL A 65 2.01 0.50 -2.98
C VAL A 65 0.88 0.46 -1.95
N VAL A 66 1.11 1.10 -0.81
CA VAL A 66 0.10 1.37 0.23
C VAL A 66 -0.12 2.88 0.29
N ALA A 67 -1.35 3.32 0.08
CA ALA A 67 -1.77 4.71 0.12
C ALA A 67 -2.82 4.92 1.22
N VAL A 68 -2.62 5.90 2.09
CA VAL A 68 -3.51 6.22 3.22
C VAL A 68 -4.05 7.64 3.08
N ASN A 69 -5.37 7.76 3.16
CA ASN A 69 -6.11 9.03 3.12
C ASN A 69 -7.03 9.17 4.33
N ASP A 70 -7.32 10.41 4.75
CA ASP A 70 -8.42 10.64 5.69
C ASP A 70 -9.76 10.45 4.98
N THR A 71 -10.72 9.74 5.58
CA THR A 71 -12.07 9.56 4.99
C THR A 71 -12.87 10.87 4.96
N ARG A 72 -12.46 11.86 5.75
CA ARG A 72 -13.20 13.12 5.96
C ARG A 72 -12.98 14.19 4.89
N LEU A 73 -11.88 14.14 4.12
CA LEU A 73 -11.51 15.21 3.20
C LEU A 73 -11.84 14.83 1.74
N ARG A 74 -12.93 15.43 1.22
CA ARG A 74 -13.53 15.04 -0.05
C ARG A 74 -12.71 15.35 -1.30
N SER A 75 -11.69 16.20 -1.29
CA SER A 75 -10.89 16.51 -2.49
C SER A 75 -9.63 17.28 -2.09
N ALA A 76 -8.49 16.92 -2.68
CA ALA A 76 -7.21 17.65 -2.68
C ALA A 76 -6.15 17.33 -1.59
N VAL A 77 -6.32 16.31 -0.76
CA VAL A 77 -5.17 15.80 0.03
C VAL A 77 -4.48 14.70 -0.75
N THR A 78 -3.20 14.90 -1.05
CA THR A 78 -2.34 13.83 -1.59
C THR A 78 -2.24 12.72 -0.54
N PRO A 79 -2.59 11.46 -0.88
CA PRO A 79 -2.43 10.35 0.05
C PRO A 79 -1.00 10.24 0.52
N LEU A 80 -0.83 9.83 1.78
CA LEU A 80 0.46 9.38 2.22
C LEU A 80 0.73 8.00 1.61
N THR A 81 1.83 7.86 0.89
CA THR A 81 2.22 6.60 0.25
C THR A 81 3.46 6.00 0.90
N ARG A 82 3.48 4.67 0.94
CA ARG A 82 4.64 3.83 1.22
C ARG A 82 4.67 2.70 0.21
N ASP A 83 5.85 2.38 -0.29
CA ASP A 83 6.02 1.34 -1.30
C ASP A 83 7.24 0.46 -1.05
N ALA A 84 7.20 -0.73 -1.65
CA ALA A 84 8.29 -1.68 -1.68
C ALA A 84 8.36 -2.33 -3.06
N ILE A 85 9.57 -2.64 -3.50
CA ILE A 85 9.79 -3.33 -4.78
C ILE A 85 10.14 -4.78 -4.46
N MET A 86 9.36 -5.71 -5.02
CA MET A 86 9.60 -7.15 -4.93
C MET A 86 10.14 -7.65 -6.28
N ARG A 87 11.20 -8.45 -6.22
CA ARG A 87 11.77 -9.17 -7.36
C ARG A 87 11.00 -10.47 -7.65
N PRO A 88 11.13 -11.06 -8.84
CA PRO A 88 10.50 -12.34 -9.18
C PRO A 88 10.83 -13.51 -8.24
N ASP A 89 11.97 -13.46 -7.56
CA ASP A 89 12.39 -14.47 -6.56
C ASP A 89 11.75 -14.26 -5.17
N GLY A 90 10.90 -13.23 -5.02
CA GLY A 90 10.23 -12.86 -3.78
C GLY A 90 11.08 -12.01 -2.83
N ALA A 91 12.34 -11.70 -3.19
CA ALA A 91 13.17 -10.80 -2.39
C ALA A 91 12.75 -9.33 -2.59
N TYR A 92 12.95 -8.51 -1.56
CA TYR A 92 12.69 -7.08 -1.63
C TYR A 92 13.97 -6.31 -1.95
N VAL A 93 13.84 -5.24 -2.72
CA VAL A 93 14.90 -4.26 -2.93
C VAL A 93 14.95 -3.29 -1.73
N GLU A 94 16.16 -3.05 -1.21
CA GLU A 94 16.43 -2.05 -0.16
C GLU A 94 16.57 -0.63 -0.72
#